data_AF-A0A2S0JSR6-F1
#
_entry.id   AF-A0A2S0JSR6-F1
#
_cell.length_a   1.000
_cell.length_b   1.000
_cell.length_c   1.000
_cell.angle_alpha   90.00
_cell.angle_beta   90.00
_cell.angle_gamma   90.00
#
_symmetry.space_group_name_H-M   'P 1'
#
loop_
_entity.id
_entity.type
_entity.pdbx_description
1 polymer ?
#
loop_
_entity_poly.entity_id
_entity_poly.type
_entity_poly.pdbx_seq_one_letter_code
_entity_poly.pdbx_strand_id
1 'polypeptide(L)'
;MHSKFFEQPIMETKDDRMAYLLKEYYEKIYVYCFNILRNAHDAEDAVQEVFIKALQNNKLLHIENYSAWLYKIAYHHCLNRIKRQSIIKFISFENTSMIQDVSNNPSMDMELDEIMAQLKAKERALLVLRIIEDKDFAEIALIFNITPATARKRFERVKLKVQKIIERSSYDEK
;
A
#
# COMPACT_ATOMS: atom_id res chain seq x y z
N MET A 1 13.65 -21.96 8.93
CA MET A 1 13.38 -21.78 7.49
C MET A 1 13.68 -20.33 7.18
N HIS A 2 14.74 -20.10 6.40
CA HIS A 2 15.54 -18.88 6.36
C HIS A 2 14.73 -17.59 6.19
N SER A 3 14.57 -16.84 7.28
CA SER A 3 14.29 -15.41 7.19
C SER A 3 15.48 -14.80 6.47
N LYS A 4 15.25 -14.16 5.32
CA LYS A 4 16.18 -13.21 4.71
C LYS A 4 16.37 -12.08 5.72
N PHE A 5 17.20 -12.30 6.73
CA PHE A 5 17.65 -11.26 7.64
C PHE A 5 18.53 -10.32 6.81
N PHE A 6 17.86 -9.33 6.25
CA PHE A 6 18.33 -8.00 5.87
C PHE A 6 19.84 -7.86 5.64
N GLU A 7 20.34 -8.38 4.52
CA GLU A 7 21.51 -7.79 3.86
C GLU A 7 21.06 -6.48 3.20
N GLN A 8 20.66 -5.51 4.02
CA GLN A 8 20.45 -4.14 3.54
C GLN A 8 21.81 -3.44 3.58
N PRO A 9 22.21 -2.75 2.50
CA PRO A 9 23.47 -2.02 2.50
C PRO A 9 23.44 -0.95 3.60
N ILE A 10 24.48 -0.97 4.43
CA ILE A 10 24.69 0.06 5.45
C ILE A 10 25.30 1.25 4.73
N MET A 11 24.66 2.42 4.88
CA MET A 11 25.12 3.67 4.29
C MET A 11 25.48 4.65 5.39
N GLU A 12 26.65 5.28 5.23
CA GLU A 12 27.25 6.19 6.19
C GLU A 12 26.60 7.58 6.16
N THR A 13 26.13 8.01 5.00
CA THR A 13 25.47 9.32 4.83
C THR A 13 23.97 9.19 4.63
N LYS A 14 23.25 10.24 5.01
CA LYS A 14 21.79 10.35 4.83
C LYS A 14 21.42 10.42 3.36
N ASP A 15 22.25 11.09 2.55
CA ASP A 15 22.01 11.29 1.12
C ASP A 15 22.19 10.00 0.34
N ASP A 16 23.26 9.23 0.61
CA ASP A 16 23.45 7.92 0.00
C ASP A 16 22.29 6.98 0.34
N ARG A 17 21.90 6.95 1.62
CA ARG A 17 20.76 6.16 2.09
C ARG A 17 19.49 6.54 1.35
N MET A 18 19.24 7.83 1.20
CA MET A 18 18.08 8.32 0.47
C MET A 18 18.12 7.92 -1.01
N ALA A 19 19.27 8.05 -1.67
CA ALA A 19 19.46 7.68 -3.06
C ALA A 19 19.17 6.18 -3.29
N TYR A 20 19.61 5.33 -2.36
CA TYR A 20 19.28 3.91 -2.37
C TYR A 20 17.79 3.65 -2.21
N LEU A 21 17.14 4.32 -1.24
CA LEU A 21 15.71 4.12 -1.03
C LEU A 21 14.89 4.55 -2.26
N LEU A 22 15.25 5.65 -2.91
CA LEU A 22 14.62 6.05 -4.16
C LEU A 22 14.84 5.01 -5.25
N LYS A 23 16.08 4.59 -5.48
CA LYS A 23 16.41 3.62 -6.53
C LYS A 23 15.69 2.28 -6.33
N GLU A 24 15.65 1.78 -5.10
CA GLU A 24 15.18 0.42 -4.80
C GLU A 24 13.67 0.35 -4.54
N TYR A 25 13.08 1.40 -3.96
CA TYR A 25 11.71 1.36 -3.46
C TYR A 25 10.75 2.32 -4.14
N TYR A 26 11.18 3.23 -5.02
CA TYR A 26 10.26 4.21 -5.60
C TYR A 26 9.10 3.55 -6.34
N GLU A 27 9.40 2.67 -7.29
CA GLU A 27 8.39 1.94 -8.07
C GLU A 27 7.52 1.03 -7.18
N LYS A 28 8.15 0.32 -6.23
CA LYS A 28 7.45 -0.57 -5.29
C LYS A 28 6.44 0.18 -4.41
N ILE A 29 6.86 1.32 -3.87
CA ILE A 29 5.97 2.18 -3.07
C ILE A 29 4.90 2.82 -3.94
N TYR A 30 5.21 3.19 -5.19
CA TYR A 30 4.20 3.66 -6.13
C TYR A 30 3.12 2.59 -6.38
N VAL A 31 3.51 1.37 -6.74
CA VAL A 31 2.58 0.24 -6.95
C VAL A 31 1.74 -0.02 -5.70
N TYR A 32 2.36 0.04 -4.53
CA TYR A 32 1.67 -0.12 -3.26
C TYR A 32 0.63 0.99 -3.00
N CYS A 33 1.01 2.27 -3.17
CA CYS A 33 0.12 3.41 -3.05
C CYS A 33 -1.03 3.35 -4.07
N PHE A 34 -0.73 3.02 -5.32
CA PHE A 34 -1.71 2.89 -6.41
C PHE A 34 -2.76 1.83 -6.08
N ASN A 35 -2.35 0.65 -5.65
CA ASN A 35 -3.30 -0.39 -5.27
C ASN A 35 -4.15 0.00 -4.05
N ILE A 36 -3.65 0.83 -3.13
CA ILE A 36 -4.43 1.27 -1.97
C ILE A 36 -5.41 2.38 -2.37
N LEU A 37 -4.96 3.38 -3.12
CA LEU A 37 -5.69 4.61 -3.45
C LEU A 37 -6.58 4.48 -4.69
N ARG A 38 -6.22 3.60 -5.62
CA ARG A 38 -6.90 3.36 -6.91
C ARG A 38 -7.06 4.62 -7.76
N ASN A 39 -6.08 5.50 -7.70
CA ASN A 39 -6.00 6.71 -8.50
C ASN A 39 -4.52 7.02 -8.72
N ALA A 40 -4.11 7.22 -9.98
CA ALA A 40 -2.72 7.39 -10.34
C ALA A 40 -2.13 8.69 -9.79
N HIS A 41 -2.82 9.82 -9.94
CA HIS A 41 -2.36 11.10 -9.40
C HIS A 41 -2.23 11.07 -7.87
N ASP A 42 -3.22 10.48 -7.18
CA ASP A 42 -3.16 10.30 -5.73
C ASP A 42 -1.97 9.41 -5.31
N ALA A 43 -1.62 8.40 -6.12
CA ALA A 43 -0.50 7.51 -5.86
C ALA A 43 0.86 8.19 -6.11
N GLU A 44 0.98 8.98 -7.18
CA GLU A 44 2.17 9.80 -7.49
C GLU A 44 2.43 10.81 -6.37
N ASP A 45 1.40 11.53 -5.93
CA ASP A 45 1.49 12.44 -4.78
C ASP A 45 1.93 11.67 -3.53
N ALA A 46 1.31 10.52 -3.27
CA ALA A 46 1.55 9.76 -2.06
C ALA A 46 2.99 9.22 -2.01
N VAL A 47 3.54 8.72 -3.12
CA VAL A 47 4.93 8.22 -3.14
C VAL A 47 5.91 9.36 -2.88
N GLN A 48 5.70 10.54 -3.50
CA GLN A 48 6.55 11.71 -3.26
C GLN A 48 6.53 12.13 -1.78
N GLU A 49 5.33 12.27 -1.20
CA GLU A 49 5.14 12.60 0.22
C GLU A 49 5.78 11.58 1.18
N VAL A 50 5.74 10.29 0.83
CA VAL A 50 6.40 9.22 1.61
C VAL A 50 7.91 9.43 1.62
N PHE A 51 8.52 9.70 0.48
CA PHE A 51 9.97 9.93 0.40
C PHE A 51 10.40 11.25 1.00
N ILE A 52 9.59 12.31 0.91
CA ILE A 52 9.84 13.57 1.63
C ILE A 52 9.85 13.33 3.14
N LYS A 53 8.86 12.59 3.67
CA LYS A 53 8.83 12.21 5.09
C LYS A 53 10.00 11.34 5.49
N ALA A 54 10.44 10.46 4.60
CA ALA A 54 11.61 9.63 4.84
C ALA A 54 12.88 10.49 4.96
N LEU A 55 13.06 11.43 4.03
CA LEU A 55 14.17 12.38 4.02
C LEU A 55 14.14 13.31 5.23
N GLN A 56 12.97 13.77 5.68
CA GLN A 56 12.85 14.63 6.86
C GLN A 56 13.09 13.88 8.18
N ASN A 57 13.14 12.54 8.17
CA ASN A 57 13.37 11.79 9.39
C ASN A 57 14.84 11.83 9.82
N ASN A 58 15.11 12.44 10.97
CA ASN A 58 16.46 12.52 11.54
C ASN A 58 17.04 11.17 11.97
N LYS A 59 16.18 10.16 12.17
CA LYS A 59 16.58 8.80 12.54
C LYS A 59 16.74 7.87 11.35
N LEU A 60 16.71 8.40 10.11
CA LEU A 60 16.83 7.60 8.89
C LEU A 60 18.07 6.68 8.92
N LEU A 61 19.19 7.15 9.48
CA LEU A 61 20.42 6.38 9.64
C LEU A 61 20.35 5.22 10.65
N HIS A 62 19.36 5.22 11.53
CA HIS A 62 19.18 4.23 12.60
C HIS A 62 18.01 3.27 12.36
N ILE A 63 17.32 3.38 11.22
CA ILE A 63 16.30 2.41 10.83
C ILE A 63 17.01 1.10 10.47
N GLU A 64 16.64 -0.01 11.10
CA GLU A 64 17.25 -1.32 10.80
C GLU A 64 16.57 -2.03 9.63
N ASN A 65 15.25 -1.82 9.47
CA ASN A 65 14.46 -2.42 8.41
C ASN A 65 13.81 -1.31 7.57
N TYR A 66 14.53 -0.81 6.57
CA TYR A 66 14.04 0.28 5.72
C TYR A 66 12.77 -0.10 4.98
N SER A 67 12.68 -1.36 4.53
CA SER A 67 11.54 -1.89 3.80
C SER A 67 10.25 -1.77 4.62
N ALA A 68 10.18 -2.43 5.78
CA ALA A 68 8.98 -2.40 6.62
C ALA A 68 8.66 -0.97 7.09
N TRP A 69 9.68 -0.17 7.39
CA TRP A 69 9.49 1.22 7.79
C TRP A 69 8.87 2.08 6.67
N LEU A 70 9.36 1.96 5.43
CA LEU A 70 8.86 2.74 4.30
C LEU A 70 7.43 2.34 3.91
N TYR A 71 7.12 1.03 3.86
CA TYR A 71 5.75 0.56 3.63
C TYR A 71 4.80 0.99 4.76
N LYS A 72 5.30 1.11 6.00
CA LYS A 72 4.49 1.62 7.12
C LYS A 72 4.14 3.09 6.93
N ILE A 73 5.10 3.92 6.52
CA ILE A 73 4.84 5.34 6.19
C ILE A 73 3.82 5.41 5.06
N ALA A 74 4.02 4.68 3.97
CA ALA A 74 3.12 4.65 2.82
C ALA A 74 1.70 4.20 3.20
N TYR A 75 1.57 3.12 3.98
CA TYR A 75 0.29 2.60 4.45
C TYR A 75 -0.48 3.65 5.26
N HIS A 76 0.15 4.26 6.26
CA HIS A 76 -0.50 5.27 7.08
C HIS A 76 -0.83 6.53 6.28
N HIS A 77 0.05 6.95 5.36
CA HIS A 77 -0.21 8.09 4.50
C HIS A 77 -1.43 7.88 3.61
N CYS A 78 -1.53 6.73 2.94
CA CYS A 78 -2.66 6.40 2.09
C CYS A 78 -3.98 6.33 2.88
N LEU A 79 -3.98 5.66 4.05
CA LEU A 79 -5.19 5.58 4.87
C LEU A 79 -5.64 6.95 5.40
N ASN A 80 -4.69 7.82 5.77
CA ASN A 80 -5.00 9.18 6.19
C ASN A 80 -5.58 10.01 5.02
N ARG A 81 -5.05 9.85 3.80
CA ARG A 81 -5.58 10.51 2.60
C ARG A 81 -7.02 10.06 2.32
N ILE A 82 -7.28 8.75 2.35
CA ILE A 82 -8.64 8.18 2.19
C ILE A 82 -9.58 8.75 3.25
N LYS A 83 -9.17 8.74 4.53
CA LYS A 83 -9.98 9.28 5.63
C LYS A 83 -10.30 10.77 5.41
N ARG A 84 -9.30 11.56 5.00
CA ARG A 84 -9.47 12.99 4.74
C ARG A 84 -10.42 13.22 3.56
N GLN A 85 -10.26 12.50 2.46
CA GLN A 85 -11.15 12.59 1.30
C GLN A 85 -12.59 12.22 1.67
N SER A 86 -12.81 11.18 2.49
CA SER A 86 -14.15 10.83 2.97
C SER A 86 -14.78 11.93 3.82
N ILE A 87 -14.00 12.57 4.71
CA ILE A 87 -14.48 13.69 5.54
C ILE A 87 -14.81 14.91 4.66
N ILE A 88 -13.95 15.26 3.71
CA ILE A 88 -14.21 16.36 2.76
C ILE A 88 -15.48 16.09 1.98
N LYS A 89 -15.64 14.89 1.41
CA LYS A 89 -16.87 14.51 0.70
C LYS A 89 -18.11 14.64 1.58
N PHE A 90 -18.04 14.22 2.84
CA PHE A 90 -19.14 14.35 3.80
C PHE A 90 -19.49 15.83 4.07
N ILE A 91 -18.50 16.69 4.34
CA ILE A 91 -18.71 18.12 4.61
C ILE A 91 -19.18 18.87 3.35
N SER A 92 -18.62 18.57 2.19
CA SER A 92 -19.02 19.16 0.90
C SER A 92 -20.42 18.74 0.47
N PHE A 93 -20.88 17.56 0.90
CA PHE A 93 -22.24 17.09 0.65
C PHE A 93 -23.29 17.98 1.36
N GLU A 94 -22.94 18.61 2.48
CA GLU A 94 -23.81 19.60 3.15
C GLU A 94 -23.90 20.95 2.40
N ASN A 95 -23.06 21.20 1.39
CA ASN A 95 -22.98 22.48 0.66
C ASN A 95 -23.28 22.41 -0.86
N THR A 96 -23.73 21.26 -1.39
CA THR A 96 -24.12 21.02 -2.80
C THR A 96 -23.14 21.51 -3.90
N SER A 97 -22.40 20.57 -4.50
CA SER A 97 -22.32 20.32 -5.96
C SER A 97 -21.26 19.24 -6.20
N MET A 98 -21.66 18.19 -6.92
CA MET A 98 -20.89 16.96 -7.11
C MET A 98 -19.62 17.21 -7.95
N ILE A 99 -18.45 17.12 -7.32
CA ILE A 99 -17.20 16.80 -8.05
C ILE A 99 -17.00 15.30 -7.92
N GLN A 100 -17.49 14.57 -8.92
CA GLN A 100 -17.12 13.18 -9.12
C GLN A 100 -15.75 13.15 -9.80
N ASP A 101 -14.69 13.08 -9.00
CA ASP A 101 -13.42 12.57 -9.50
C ASP A 101 -13.55 11.06 -9.70
N VAL A 102 -14.12 10.68 -10.84
CA VAL A 102 -13.94 9.35 -11.41
C VAL A 102 -12.60 9.40 -12.13
N SER A 103 -11.51 9.23 -11.39
CA SER A 103 -10.23 8.93 -12.01
C SER A 103 -10.31 7.49 -12.51
N ASN A 104 -10.86 7.38 -13.72
CA ASN A 104 -10.80 6.17 -14.52
C ASN A 104 -9.40 6.14 -15.10
N ASN A 105 -8.57 5.20 -14.63
CA ASN A 105 -7.34 4.88 -15.33
C ASN A 105 -7.40 3.39 -15.68
N PRO A 106 -7.33 3.03 -16.97
CA PRO A 106 -7.51 1.65 -17.39
C PRO A 106 -6.28 0.85 -16.98
N SER A 107 -6.44 -0.09 -16.04
CA SER A 107 -5.47 -1.17 -15.93
C SER A 107 -5.76 -2.25 -16.97
N MET A 108 -4.69 -2.91 -17.42
CA MET A 108 -4.64 -3.85 -18.56
C MET A 108 -5.42 -5.15 -18.34
N ASP A 109 -6.02 -5.34 -17.16
CA ASP A 109 -6.92 -6.45 -16.80
C ASP A 109 -8.14 -5.89 -16.05
N MET A 110 -9.23 -5.65 -16.79
CA MET A 110 -10.50 -5.14 -16.26
C MET A 110 -11.01 -6.01 -15.10
N GLU A 111 -10.81 -7.32 -15.17
CA GLU A 111 -11.18 -8.30 -14.15
C GLU A 111 -10.44 -8.07 -12.81
N LEU A 112 -9.13 -7.81 -12.86
CA LEU A 112 -8.34 -7.60 -11.64
C LEU A 112 -8.74 -6.29 -10.95
N ASP A 113 -9.01 -5.25 -11.73
CA ASP A 113 -9.39 -3.96 -11.20
C ASP A 113 -10.76 -4.02 -10.48
N GLU A 114 -11.70 -4.79 -11.03
CA GLU A 114 -13.00 -5.06 -10.42
C GLU A 114 -12.89 -5.85 -9.11
N ILE A 115 -12.03 -6.87 -9.06
CA ILE A 115 -11.75 -7.63 -7.83
C ILE A 115 -11.19 -6.68 -6.76
N MET A 116 -10.21 -5.86 -7.12
CA MET A 116 -9.57 -4.92 -6.20
C MET A 116 -10.54 -3.82 -5.72
N ALA A 117 -11.51 -3.42 -6.55
CA ALA A 117 -12.56 -2.47 -6.18
C ALA A 117 -13.41 -2.96 -4.99
N GLN A 118 -13.65 -4.27 -4.88
CA GLN A 118 -14.49 -4.88 -3.84
C GLN A 118 -13.76 -5.08 -2.50
N LEU A 119 -12.45 -4.84 -2.47
CA LEU A 119 -11.63 -4.95 -1.27
C LEU A 119 -11.59 -3.63 -0.50
N LYS A 120 -11.39 -3.71 0.81
CA LYS A 120 -11.07 -2.52 1.63
C LYS A 120 -9.60 -2.13 1.39
N ALA A 121 -9.27 -0.86 1.56
CA ALA A 121 -7.90 -0.35 1.42
C ALA A 121 -6.86 -1.17 2.21
N LYS A 122 -7.19 -1.59 3.43
CA LYS A 122 -6.32 -2.45 4.27
C LYS A 122 -6.15 -3.87 3.72
N GLU A 123 -7.18 -4.40 3.05
CA GLU A 123 -7.14 -5.73 2.43
C GLU A 123 -6.27 -5.70 1.16
N ARG A 124 -6.41 -4.66 0.34
CA ARG A 124 -5.53 -4.41 -0.82
C ARG A 124 -4.07 -4.27 -0.42
N ALA A 125 -3.79 -3.44 0.58
CA ALA A 125 -2.45 -3.29 1.14
C ALA A 125 -1.84 -4.64 1.56
N LEU A 126 -2.62 -5.49 2.23
CA LEU A 126 -2.16 -6.79 2.69
C LEU A 126 -1.81 -7.74 1.52
N LEU A 127 -2.61 -7.72 0.45
CA LEU A 127 -2.37 -8.54 -0.74
C LEU A 127 -1.11 -8.10 -1.46
N VAL A 128 -0.92 -6.81 -1.70
CA VAL A 128 0.26 -6.29 -2.39
C VAL A 128 1.53 -6.68 -1.64
N LEU A 129 1.56 -6.45 -0.32
CA LEU A 129 2.72 -6.83 0.50
C LEU A 129 3.04 -8.34 0.41
N ARG A 130 2.01 -9.20 0.41
CA ARG A 130 2.23 -10.64 0.46
C ARG A 130 2.51 -11.27 -0.91
N ILE A 131 1.88 -10.76 -1.97
CA ILE A 131 1.88 -11.39 -3.29
C ILE A 131 2.83 -10.71 -4.27
N ILE A 132 2.95 -9.38 -4.19
CA ILE A 132 3.81 -8.61 -5.11
C ILE A 132 5.18 -8.38 -4.48
N GLU A 133 5.21 -8.03 -3.19
CA GLU A 133 6.45 -7.72 -2.48
C GLU A 133 7.06 -8.91 -1.74
N ASP A 134 6.43 -10.09 -1.85
CA ASP A 134 6.84 -11.35 -1.21
C ASP A 134 7.18 -11.26 0.28
N LYS A 135 6.53 -10.33 1.00
CA LYS A 135 6.79 -10.11 2.42
C LYS A 135 6.27 -11.25 3.27
N ASP A 136 7.06 -11.64 4.26
CA ASP A 136 6.60 -12.61 5.23
C ASP A 136 5.62 -12.00 6.26
N PHE A 137 4.95 -12.85 7.02
CA PHE A 137 3.99 -12.38 8.01
C PHE A 137 4.62 -11.64 9.19
N ALA A 138 5.93 -11.79 9.43
CA ALA A 138 6.64 -11.02 10.44
C ALA A 138 6.88 -9.58 9.96
N GLU A 139 7.30 -9.39 8.71
CA GLU A 139 7.45 -8.07 8.09
C GLU A 139 6.10 -7.35 7.99
N ILE A 140 5.06 -8.04 7.50
CA ILE A 140 3.70 -7.47 7.43
C ILE A 140 3.20 -7.06 8.81
N ALA A 141 3.51 -7.84 9.85
CA ALA A 141 3.18 -7.51 11.23
C ALA A 141 3.84 -6.21 11.71
N LEU A 142 5.12 -5.96 11.35
CA LEU A 142 5.81 -4.71 11.65
C LEU A 142 5.15 -3.51 10.94
N ILE A 143 4.77 -3.70 9.67
CA ILE A 143 4.13 -2.65 8.86
C ILE A 143 2.77 -2.26 9.44
N PHE A 144 1.94 -3.25 9.79
CA PHE A 144 0.58 -3.02 10.30
C PHE A 144 0.49 -2.83 11.82
N ASN A 145 1.61 -2.98 12.53
CA ASN A 145 1.68 -2.95 14.00
C ASN A 145 0.72 -3.97 14.65
N ILE A 146 0.84 -5.24 14.23
CA ILE A 146 0.04 -6.38 14.72
C ILE A 146 0.95 -7.59 14.97
N THR A 147 0.41 -8.70 15.47
CA THR A 147 1.20 -9.94 15.58
C THR A 147 1.28 -10.70 14.25
N PRO A 148 2.34 -11.49 13.98
CA PRO A 148 2.45 -12.32 12.77
C PRO A 148 1.28 -13.30 12.61
N ALA A 149 0.78 -13.86 13.72
CA ALA A 149 -0.41 -14.72 13.71
C ALA A 149 -1.67 -13.97 13.25
N THR A 150 -1.83 -12.70 13.67
CA THR A 150 -2.93 -11.85 13.22
C THR A 150 -2.80 -11.52 11.74
N ALA A 151 -1.58 -11.21 11.27
CA ALA A 151 -1.31 -10.94 9.85
C ALA A 151 -1.71 -12.14 8.98
N ARG A 152 -1.26 -13.35 9.36
CA ARG A 152 -1.63 -14.61 8.68
C ARG A 152 -3.15 -14.81 8.64
N LYS A 153 -3.82 -14.72 9.79
CA LYS A 153 -5.27 -14.92 9.88
C LYS A 153 -6.05 -13.90 9.04
N ARG A 154 -5.60 -12.65 8.97
CA ARG A 154 -6.20 -11.62 8.11
C ARG A 154 -5.98 -11.96 6.64
N PHE A 155 -4.78 -12.38 6.26
CA PHE A 155 -4.47 -12.74 4.89
C PHE A 155 -5.32 -13.90 4.40
N GLU A 156 -5.46 -14.98 5.18
CA GLU A 156 -6.32 -16.12 4.82
C GLU A 156 -7.78 -15.69 4.58
N ARG A 157 -8.31 -14.78 5.41
CA ARG A 157 -9.66 -14.24 5.22
C ARG A 157 -9.79 -13.43 3.94
N VAL A 158 -8.79 -12.61 3.62
CA VAL A 158 -8.79 -11.81 2.39
C VAL A 158 -8.66 -12.71 1.17
N LYS A 159 -7.80 -13.74 1.21
CA LYS A 159 -7.66 -14.75 0.16
C LYS A 159 -8.98 -15.45 -0.13
N LEU A 160 -9.68 -15.94 0.90
CA LEU A 160 -11.00 -16.56 0.75
C LEU A 160 -12.03 -15.58 0.17
N LYS A 161 -11.96 -14.29 0.52
CA LYS A 161 -12.83 -13.26 -0.04
C LYS A 161 -12.57 -13.08 -1.53
N VAL A 162 -11.30 -12.97 -1.94
CA VAL A 162 -10.91 -12.85 -3.36
C VAL A 162 -11.35 -14.08 -4.16
N GLN A 163 -11.13 -15.29 -3.64
CA GLN A 163 -11.58 -16.53 -4.30
C GLN A 163 -13.08 -16.52 -4.58
N LYS A 164 -13.90 -16.10 -3.60
CA LYS A 164 -15.35 -15.98 -3.78
C LYS A 164 -15.77 -14.92 -4.79
N ILE A 165 -15.00 -13.84 -4.93
CA ILE A 165 -15.26 -12.80 -5.93
C ILE A 165 -14.98 -13.36 -7.33
N ILE A 166 -13.83 -14.02 -7.50
CA ILE A 166 -13.44 -14.66 -8.77
C ILE A 166 -14.47 -15.72 -9.17
N GLU A 167 -14.85 -16.62 -8.25
CA GLU A 167 -15.85 -17.67 -8.51
C GLU A 167 -17.16 -17.07 -9.04
N ARG A 168 -17.66 -15.99 -8.42
CA ARG A 168 -18.90 -15.33 -8.87
C ARG A 168 -18.77 -14.71 -10.27
N SER A 169 -17.65 -14.03 -10.54
CA SER A 169 -17.37 -13.45 -11.85
C SER A 169 -17.39 -14.51 -12.96
N SER A 170 -16.82 -15.70 -12.70
CA SER A 170 -16.81 -16.81 -13.66
C SER A 170 -18.16 -17.51 -13.86
N TYR A 171 -19.13 -17.32 -12.96
CA TYR A 171 -20.50 -17.83 -13.13
C TYR A 171 -21.39 -16.86 -13.91
N ASP A 172 -21.15 -15.54 -13.82
CA ASP A 172 -21.96 -14.53 -14.52
C ASP A 172 -21.64 -14.45 -16.03
N GLU A 173 -20.52 -15.02 -16.48
CA GLU A 173 -20.14 -15.13 -17.90
C GLU A 173 -20.72 -16.37 -18.63
N LYS A 174 -21.46 -17.26 -17.93
CA LYS A 174 -22.08 -18.48 -18.49
C LYS A 174 -23.59 -18.39 -18.59
#